data_AF-A0A832PUF5-F1
#
_entry.id   AF-A0A832PUF5-F1
#
_cell.length_a   1.000
_cell.length_b   1.000
_cell.length_c   1.000
_cell.angle_alpha   90.00
_cell.angle_beta   90.00
_cell.angle_gamma   90.00
#
_symmetry.space_group_name_H-M   'P 1'
#
loop_
_entity.id
_entity.type
_entity.pdbx_description
1 polymer ?
#
loop_
_entity_poly.entity_id
_entity_poly.type
_entity_poly.pdbx_seq_one_letter_code
_entity_poly.pdbx_strand_id
1 'polypeptide(L)'
;MAVRLWLTVFVSAVFVGACAGELKCPEGTVRDGDTCRTAKDVSPVDGLIFPDTASPDGSPDEDAEDADRPDGQDDVSDDVKDSDTKDVHSTDNFPGGVIGKACNKNSDCTSSTVPNGICMELGGVSYCTLLSCHEEGKACPSGALCMGITLVNPACASACQSDNDCRASDGVVCKLLPDPDGELQSICLGTIKEPRGLGYPCIGNVDCAGSMGCLSNFEAGYCTELRCGPDEPCPEGSQCVRVGGSPVCLKECDKAKGKADNEDCRFTVTESGKGEVTIQRSCVELKTFPDLDRVHVCGSGSSGRAIGEQCLNDTECKSNKCKISFTGTCGDQLTGCLVDRDCPGGLCINASDKTFGYCSQTCSAQVACPAGSLCLEMLQPDGITFKGECMVPCAEGGVCRQEAGLKCHYGDAIMDPGRAACARIPPRTIGSKCADDNDCDVGTCQKASGQYFGVCTKEGCFLPGAKCPFPTTCAKVGSNDAPLYCYVRCLSNADCADGMTCKDSYGTGIKVCVP
;
A
#
# COMPACT_ATOMS: atom_id res chain seq x y z
N MET A 1 8.34 -73.56 13.07
CA MET A 1 8.70 -72.91 14.35
C MET A 1 8.26 -71.47 14.28
N ALA A 2 7.19 -71.15 14.99
CA ALA A 2 6.61 -69.82 15.07
C ALA A 2 7.26 -69.08 16.23
N VAL A 3 7.84 -67.91 15.98
CA VAL A 3 8.24 -66.97 17.03
C VAL A 3 7.38 -65.73 16.87
N ARG A 4 6.44 -65.60 17.80
CA ARG A 4 5.54 -64.47 18.00
C ARG A 4 6.35 -63.21 18.30
N LEU A 5 6.26 -62.20 17.44
CA LEU A 5 6.70 -60.85 17.78
C LEU A 5 5.63 -60.22 18.68
N TRP A 6 6.02 -59.82 19.88
CA TRP A 6 5.18 -59.13 20.84
C TRP A 6 4.88 -57.70 20.36
N LEU A 7 3.59 -57.41 20.26
CA LEU A 7 3.04 -56.07 20.07
C LEU A 7 3.10 -55.35 21.43
N THR A 8 4.08 -54.48 21.64
CA THR A 8 4.11 -53.60 22.81
C THR A 8 3.38 -52.30 22.45
N VAL A 9 2.11 -52.23 22.82
CA VAL A 9 1.32 -51.00 22.78
C VAL A 9 1.79 -50.12 23.93
N PHE A 10 2.63 -49.13 23.65
CA PHE A 10 2.84 -48.03 24.59
C PHE A 10 1.65 -47.08 24.46
N VAL A 11 0.65 -47.28 25.31
CA VAL A 11 -0.24 -46.20 25.75
C VAL A 11 0.64 -45.29 26.60
N SER A 12 0.97 -44.10 26.09
CA SER A 12 1.56 -43.03 26.89
C SER A 12 0.64 -41.83 26.85
N ALA A 13 0.36 -41.37 28.06
CA ALA A 13 -0.69 -40.45 28.43
C ALA A 13 -0.60 -39.11 27.68
N VAL A 14 -1.77 -38.57 27.41
CA VAL A 14 -1.97 -37.13 27.19
C VAL A 14 -1.49 -36.42 28.47
N PHE A 15 -0.24 -35.98 28.45
CA PHE A 15 0.21 -34.94 29.35
C PHE A 15 -0.23 -33.61 28.75
N VAL A 16 -1.28 -33.04 29.34
CA VAL A 16 -1.50 -31.60 29.35
C VAL A 16 -0.36 -31.02 30.19
N GLY A 17 0.78 -30.81 29.55
CA GLY A 17 1.98 -30.23 30.13
C GLY A 17 2.31 -28.95 29.39
N ALA A 18 1.98 -27.83 30.02
CA ALA A 18 2.37 -26.50 29.60
C ALA A 18 3.87 -26.46 29.30
N CYS A 19 4.25 -26.38 28.02
CA CYS A 19 5.54 -25.85 27.63
C CYS A 19 5.40 -24.33 27.55
N ALA A 20 5.46 -23.70 28.72
CA ALA A 20 5.79 -22.28 28.85
C ALA A 20 7.23 -22.08 28.38
N GLY A 21 7.45 -22.07 27.07
CA GLY A 21 8.56 -21.34 26.49
C GLY A 21 8.15 -19.87 26.50
N GLU A 22 8.81 -19.05 27.32
CA GLU A 22 8.63 -17.60 27.28
C GLU A 22 8.78 -17.13 25.83
N LEU A 23 7.67 -16.70 25.22
CA LEU A 23 7.67 -16.03 23.94
C LEU A 23 8.54 -14.78 24.08
N LYS A 24 9.79 -14.85 23.60
CA LYS A 24 10.68 -13.69 23.54
C LYS A 24 10.25 -12.84 22.36
N CYS A 25 9.53 -11.77 22.67
CA CYS A 25 9.11 -10.79 21.69
C CYS A 25 10.32 -9.98 21.18
N PRO A 26 10.43 -9.74 19.85
CA PRO A 26 11.45 -8.85 19.29
C PRO A 26 11.43 -7.46 19.94
N GLU A 27 12.57 -6.77 20.00
CA GLU A 27 12.63 -5.39 20.50
C GLU A 27 11.59 -4.51 19.78
N GLY A 28 10.80 -3.74 20.54
CA GLY A 28 9.67 -2.95 20.05
C GLY A 28 8.29 -3.61 20.16
N THR A 29 8.20 -4.83 20.69
CA THR A 29 6.93 -5.56 20.89
C THR A 29 6.76 -6.07 22.34
N VAL A 30 5.52 -6.09 22.84
CA VAL A 30 5.11 -6.64 24.13
C VAL A 30 4.28 -7.90 23.91
N ARG A 31 4.35 -8.84 24.86
CA ARG A 31 3.57 -10.08 24.80
C ARG A 31 2.08 -9.79 24.98
N ASP A 32 1.26 -10.37 24.11
CA ASP A 32 -0.20 -10.40 24.21
C ASP A 32 -0.70 -11.83 23.95
N GLY A 33 -1.06 -12.52 25.04
CA GLY A 33 -1.35 -13.95 25.01
C GLY A 33 -0.17 -14.78 24.49
N ASP A 34 -0.41 -15.48 23.37
CA ASP A 34 0.57 -16.31 22.65
C ASP A 34 1.25 -15.57 21.49
N THR A 35 1.09 -14.24 21.40
CA THR A 35 1.63 -13.41 20.31
C THR A 35 2.44 -12.22 20.85
N CYS A 36 3.18 -11.56 19.95
CA CYS A 36 3.90 -10.32 20.24
C CYS A 36 3.23 -9.18 19.48
N ARG A 37 2.71 -8.18 20.19
CA ARG A 37 2.13 -6.97 19.62
C ARG A 37 3.09 -5.79 19.77
N THR A 38 3.06 -4.82 18.87
CA THR A 38 3.86 -3.60 19.02
C THR A 38 3.49 -2.86 20.30
N ALA A 39 4.50 -2.34 21.02
CA ALA A 39 4.29 -1.48 22.17
C ALA A 39 3.73 -0.13 21.68
N LYS A 40 2.42 -0.08 21.41
CA LYS A 40 1.72 1.20 21.21
C LYS A 40 1.03 1.60 22.49
N ASP A 41 1.45 2.74 23.03
CA ASP A 41 0.60 3.67 23.78
C ASP A 41 -0.55 4.12 22.87
N VAL A 42 -1.59 3.30 22.78
CA VAL A 42 -2.98 3.74 22.60
C VAL A 42 -3.87 2.65 23.18
N SER A 43 -4.56 2.97 24.27
CA SER A 43 -5.63 2.15 24.82
C SER A 43 -6.69 1.83 23.75
N PRO A 44 -7.35 0.66 23.79
CA PRO A 44 -8.56 0.45 23.02
C PRO A 44 -9.60 1.48 23.52
N VAL A 45 -10.06 2.37 22.64
CA VAL A 45 -11.28 3.13 22.89
C VAL A 45 -12.45 2.20 22.59
N ASP A 46 -12.72 1.30 23.52
CA ASP A 46 -14.03 0.70 23.68
C ASP A 46 -14.88 1.67 24.52
N GLY A 47 -16.02 2.10 23.98
CA GLY A 47 -17.07 2.77 24.72
C GLY A 47 -16.90 4.29 24.86
N LEU A 48 -17.69 5.01 24.08
CA LEU A 48 -18.30 6.26 24.54
C LEU A 48 -18.98 5.99 25.89
N ILE A 49 -18.31 6.33 26.99
CA ILE A 49 -18.96 6.61 28.27
C ILE A 49 -19.24 8.10 28.27
N PHE A 50 -20.52 8.47 28.16
CA PHE A 50 -20.99 9.80 28.49
C PHE A 50 -20.63 10.11 29.95
N PRO A 51 -19.96 11.23 30.26
CA PRO A 51 -20.01 11.73 31.63
C PRO A 51 -21.45 12.21 31.88
N ASP A 52 -22.18 11.46 32.71
CA ASP A 52 -23.40 11.94 33.36
C ASP A 52 -23.04 13.26 34.08
N THR A 53 -23.48 14.37 33.53
CA THR A 53 -23.50 15.64 34.26
C THR A 53 -24.51 15.49 35.39
N ALA A 54 -24.00 15.23 36.58
CA ALA A 54 -24.77 15.38 37.80
C ALA A 54 -25.25 16.84 37.91
N SER A 55 -26.57 17.03 37.85
CA SER A 55 -27.24 18.26 38.28
C SER A 55 -26.78 18.61 39.70
N PRO A 56 -26.35 19.84 39.97
CA PRO A 56 -26.20 20.32 41.33
C PRO A 56 -27.57 20.82 41.81
N ASP A 57 -28.44 19.91 42.23
CA ASP A 57 -29.57 20.22 43.11
C ASP A 57 -29.29 19.66 44.50
N GLY A 58 -29.20 20.57 45.46
CA GLY A 58 -29.24 20.23 46.87
C GLY A 58 -28.60 21.27 47.77
N SER A 59 -29.37 22.26 48.21
CA SER A 59 -29.43 22.77 49.60
C SER A 59 -30.39 23.97 49.72
N PRO A 60 -31.04 24.17 50.87
CA PRO A 60 -32.49 24.14 51.00
C PRO A 60 -33.17 25.51 51.13
N ASP A 61 -34.50 25.48 51.03
CA ASP A 61 -35.44 26.54 51.38
C ASP A 61 -35.12 27.23 52.71
N GLU A 62 -35.27 28.56 52.76
CA GLU A 62 -35.90 29.31 53.86
C GLU A 62 -36.17 30.78 53.45
N ASP A 63 -37.47 31.10 53.35
CA ASP A 63 -38.18 32.32 53.75
C ASP A 63 -37.90 33.72 53.14
N ALA A 64 -38.88 34.14 52.33
CA ALA A 64 -39.87 35.22 52.58
C ALA A 64 -39.56 36.72 52.34
N GLU A 65 -40.64 37.38 51.85
CA GLU A 65 -40.94 38.83 51.75
C GLU A 65 -40.31 39.56 50.53
N ASP A 66 -40.98 40.42 49.75
CA ASP A 66 -42.31 41.02 49.77
C ASP A 66 -42.63 41.60 48.36
N ALA A 67 -43.92 41.86 48.12
CA ALA A 67 -44.60 42.69 47.13
C ALA A 67 -43.81 43.45 46.04
N ASP A 68 -44.22 43.32 44.76
CA ASP A 68 -45.28 44.19 44.20
C ASP A 68 -45.63 43.81 42.75
N ARG A 69 -46.93 43.84 42.45
CA ARG A 69 -47.53 43.69 41.11
C ARG A 69 -47.73 45.11 40.53
N PRO A 70 -47.74 45.31 39.20
CA PRO A 70 -49.03 45.16 38.53
C PRO A 70 -48.96 44.56 37.12
N ASP A 71 -50.12 44.09 36.69
CA ASP A 71 -50.43 43.48 35.41
C ASP A 71 -50.10 44.37 34.19
N GLY A 72 -49.70 43.72 33.09
CA GLY A 72 -49.46 44.35 31.79
C GLY A 72 -49.33 43.28 30.71
N GLN A 73 -50.48 42.87 30.19
CA GLN A 73 -50.67 41.99 29.05
C GLN A 73 -50.17 42.68 27.76
N ASP A 74 -49.32 42.01 26.97
CA ASP A 74 -49.38 42.01 25.49
C ASP A 74 -48.28 41.11 24.87
N ASP A 75 -48.75 40.20 24.03
CA ASP A 75 -47.97 39.37 23.10
C ASP A 75 -47.30 40.23 22.02
N VAL A 76 -45.97 40.25 21.93
CA VAL A 76 -45.24 40.46 20.66
C VAL A 76 -43.92 39.68 20.72
N SER A 77 -43.76 38.79 19.74
CA SER A 77 -42.54 38.08 19.40
C SER A 77 -41.39 39.03 19.04
N ASP A 78 -40.21 38.87 19.65
CA ASP A 78 -38.97 39.46 19.14
C ASP A 78 -37.74 38.58 19.46
N ASP A 79 -37.04 38.23 18.38
CA ASP A 79 -35.59 38.15 18.24
C ASP A 79 -34.75 37.44 19.32
N VAL A 80 -34.54 36.13 19.11
CA VAL A 80 -33.24 35.53 19.47
C VAL A 80 -32.28 35.82 18.33
N LYS A 81 -31.46 36.86 18.54
CA LYS A 81 -30.26 37.14 17.74
C LYS A 81 -29.35 35.92 17.74
N ASP A 82 -29.33 35.22 16.61
CA ASP A 82 -28.29 34.26 16.25
C ASP A 82 -26.97 35.03 16.15
N SER A 83 -25.97 34.60 16.92
CA SER A 83 -24.68 35.26 17.00
C SER A 83 -23.87 35.00 15.74
N ASP A 84 -23.62 36.06 14.97
CA ASP A 84 -22.54 36.27 14.00
C ASP A 84 -21.62 35.06 13.74
N THR A 85 -22.01 34.22 12.78
CA THR A 85 -21.01 33.55 11.94
C THR A 85 -20.54 34.58 10.92
N LYS A 86 -19.30 35.05 11.08
CA LYS A 86 -18.67 35.98 10.15
C LYS A 86 -18.69 35.42 8.73
N ASP A 87 -19.11 36.30 7.81
CA ASP A 87 -19.10 36.17 6.35
C ASP A 87 -18.00 35.24 5.81
N VAL A 88 -18.44 34.12 5.25
CA VAL A 88 -17.67 33.27 4.34
C VAL A 88 -17.70 33.94 2.96
N HIS A 89 -16.57 34.44 2.48
CA HIS A 89 -16.47 34.88 1.10
C HIS A 89 -16.41 33.67 0.14
N SER A 90 -17.52 33.44 -0.56
CA SER A 90 -17.69 32.77 -1.87
C SER A 90 -17.07 31.38 -2.08
N THR A 91 -17.77 30.34 -1.60
CA THR A 91 -18.02 29.12 -2.39
C THR A 91 -19.41 28.56 -2.08
N ASP A 92 -20.49 29.30 -2.40
CA ASP A 92 -21.87 28.80 -2.26
C ASP A 92 -22.21 27.67 -3.27
N ASN A 93 -21.27 27.31 -4.14
CA ASN A 93 -21.42 26.27 -5.16
C ASN A 93 -20.73 24.98 -4.72
N PHE A 94 -21.32 24.28 -3.76
CA PHE A 94 -20.89 22.93 -3.39
C PHE A 94 -21.39 21.92 -4.44
N PRO A 95 -20.55 20.99 -4.92
CA PRO A 95 -20.99 19.91 -5.81
C PRO A 95 -22.18 19.15 -5.21
N GLY A 96 -23.22 18.92 -6.02
CA GLY A 96 -24.48 18.33 -5.54
C GLY A 96 -25.19 19.14 -4.45
N GLY A 97 -24.85 20.43 -4.30
CA GLY A 97 -25.40 21.35 -3.31
C GLY A 97 -24.86 21.18 -1.89
N VAL A 98 -24.03 20.16 -1.62
CA VAL A 98 -23.58 19.83 -0.26
C VAL A 98 -22.15 19.31 -0.13
N ILE A 99 -21.53 18.71 -1.15
CA ILE A 99 -20.20 18.08 -0.99
C ILE A 99 -19.14 19.15 -0.67
N GLY A 100 -18.36 18.94 0.39
CA GLY A 100 -17.34 19.88 0.88
C GLY A 100 -17.87 20.97 1.85
N LYS A 101 -19.19 21.09 1.99
CA LYS A 101 -19.84 22.03 2.92
C LYS A 101 -19.53 21.66 4.37
N ALA A 102 -19.37 22.66 5.24
CA ALA A 102 -19.30 22.46 6.68
C ALA A 102 -20.57 21.78 7.22
N CYS A 103 -20.44 20.94 8.24
CA CYS A 103 -21.57 20.22 8.81
C CYS A 103 -21.35 19.89 10.27
N ASN A 104 -22.45 19.68 11.01
CA ASN A 104 -22.40 19.16 12.38
C ASN A 104 -23.05 17.78 12.49
N LYS A 105 -23.92 17.42 11.53
CA LYS A 105 -24.67 16.16 11.49
C LYS A 105 -24.98 15.76 10.05
N ASN A 106 -25.27 14.48 9.83
CA ASN A 106 -25.53 13.93 8.49
C ASN A 106 -26.70 14.61 7.77
N SER A 107 -27.73 15.09 8.49
CA SER A 107 -28.87 15.78 7.87
C SER A 107 -28.46 17.05 7.12
N ASP A 108 -27.36 17.69 7.53
CA ASP A 108 -26.85 18.91 6.91
C ASP A 108 -26.24 18.63 5.52
N CYS A 109 -25.95 17.35 5.25
CA CYS A 109 -25.30 16.86 4.03
C CYS A 109 -26.28 16.23 3.04
N THR A 110 -27.58 16.46 3.22
CA THR A 110 -28.60 15.91 2.32
C THR A 110 -29.08 16.97 1.33
N SER A 111 -29.23 16.56 0.07
CA SER A 111 -29.81 17.37 -1.00
C SER A 111 -30.63 16.49 -1.96
N SER A 112 -31.32 17.10 -2.92
CA SER A 112 -32.02 16.34 -3.97
C SER A 112 -31.08 15.50 -4.84
N THR A 113 -29.79 15.85 -4.92
CA THR A 113 -28.76 15.11 -5.69
C THR A 113 -27.86 14.24 -4.82
N VAL A 114 -27.77 14.53 -3.51
CA VAL A 114 -27.01 13.75 -2.52
C VAL A 114 -27.95 13.38 -1.37
N PRO A 115 -28.85 12.40 -1.54
CA PRO A 115 -29.86 12.10 -0.52
C PRO A 115 -29.29 11.43 0.73
N ASN A 116 -28.12 10.77 0.61
CA ASN A 116 -27.49 9.99 1.67
C ASN A 116 -26.11 10.55 2.07
N GLY A 117 -25.95 11.86 2.07
CA GLY A 117 -24.69 12.49 2.46
C GLY A 117 -24.37 12.28 3.94
N ILE A 118 -23.08 12.26 4.25
CA ILE A 118 -22.52 11.99 5.57
C ILE A 118 -21.67 13.18 5.98
N CYS A 119 -21.80 13.59 7.24
CA CYS A 119 -20.91 14.55 7.85
C CYS A 119 -19.68 13.82 8.39
N MET A 120 -18.50 14.15 7.87
CA MET A 120 -17.25 13.49 8.21
C MET A 120 -16.26 14.50 8.77
N GLU A 121 -15.56 14.14 9.83
CA GLU A 121 -14.48 14.94 10.40
C GLU A 121 -13.13 14.39 9.95
N LEU A 122 -12.29 15.26 9.37
CA LEU A 122 -10.95 14.94 8.90
C LEU A 122 -10.04 16.15 9.13
N GLY A 123 -8.88 15.92 9.75
CA GLY A 123 -7.96 17.00 10.12
C GLY A 123 -8.51 17.95 11.19
N GLY A 124 -9.54 17.54 11.94
CA GLY A 124 -10.24 18.39 12.91
C GLY A 124 -11.25 19.36 12.29
N VAL A 125 -11.59 19.17 11.02
CA VAL A 125 -12.58 19.95 10.29
C VAL A 125 -13.67 19.03 9.78
N SER A 126 -14.93 19.40 9.98
CA SER A 126 -16.07 18.65 9.47
C SER A 126 -16.46 19.11 8.06
N TYR A 127 -16.81 18.15 7.21
CA TYR A 127 -17.40 18.44 5.90
C TYR A 127 -18.30 17.32 5.39
N CYS A 128 -19.21 17.70 4.51
CA CYS A 128 -20.16 16.81 3.86
C CYS A 128 -19.51 16.00 2.74
N THR A 129 -19.76 14.71 2.72
CA THR A 129 -19.29 13.78 1.70
C THR A 129 -20.37 12.74 1.34
N LEU A 130 -20.08 11.89 0.36
CA LEU A 130 -20.83 10.68 0.04
C LEU A 130 -19.84 9.51 0.02
N LEU A 131 -20.10 8.47 0.81
CA LEU A 131 -19.24 7.27 0.87
C LEU A 131 -19.63 6.24 -0.20
N SER A 132 -18.70 5.34 -0.50
CA SER A 132 -18.84 4.24 -1.46
C SER A 132 -19.16 4.72 -2.87
N CYS A 133 -18.50 5.77 -3.33
CA CYS A 133 -18.79 6.43 -4.61
C CYS A 133 -18.49 5.60 -5.88
N HIS A 134 -17.91 4.40 -5.73
CA HIS A 134 -17.76 3.40 -6.79
C HIS A 134 -18.95 2.43 -6.89
N GLU A 135 -19.87 2.42 -5.92
CA GLU A 135 -21.07 1.58 -5.98
C GLU A 135 -22.13 2.17 -6.94
N GLU A 136 -22.88 1.29 -7.60
CA GLU A 136 -23.95 1.68 -8.52
C GLU A 136 -25.00 2.54 -7.80
N GLY A 137 -25.29 3.72 -8.36
CA GLY A 137 -26.22 4.68 -7.76
C GLY A 137 -25.64 5.60 -6.68
N LYS A 138 -24.33 5.50 -6.37
CA LYS A 138 -23.63 6.39 -5.41
C LYS A 138 -22.53 7.26 -6.04
N ALA A 139 -22.55 7.43 -7.36
CA ALA A 139 -21.56 8.24 -8.08
C ALA A 139 -21.51 9.68 -7.55
N CYS A 140 -20.31 10.26 -7.53
CA CYS A 140 -20.14 11.65 -7.11
C CYS A 140 -20.87 12.61 -8.07
N PRO A 141 -21.50 13.67 -7.55
CA PRO A 141 -22.12 14.69 -8.38
C PRO A 141 -21.06 15.45 -9.20
N SER A 142 -21.50 16.12 -10.27
CA SER A 142 -20.61 16.97 -11.08
C SER A 142 -19.89 18.01 -10.22
N GLY A 143 -18.56 18.12 -10.40
CA GLY A 143 -17.69 18.96 -9.58
C GLY A 143 -17.08 18.25 -8.37
N ALA A 144 -17.51 17.03 -8.05
CA ALA A 144 -16.90 16.18 -7.04
C ALA A 144 -16.22 14.96 -7.66
N LEU A 145 -15.18 14.48 -6.99
CA LEU A 145 -14.35 13.35 -7.39
C LEU A 145 -14.42 12.25 -6.33
N CYS A 146 -14.40 11.00 -6.78
CA CYS A 146 -14.40 9.84 -5.90
C CYS A 146 -12.96 9.55 -5.46
N MET A 147 -12.68 9.72 -4.16
CA MET A 147 -11.31 9.71 -3.64
C MET A 147 -11.13 8.69 -2.51
N GLY A 148 -9.94 8.07 -2.44
CA GLY A 148 -9.53 7.18 -1.35
C GLY A 148 -9.14 7.89 -0.05
N ILE A 149 -9.87 8.94 0.34
CA ILE A 149 -9.54 9.78 1.51
C ILE A 149 -9.97 9.16 2.86
N THR A 150 -10.70 8.05 2.83
CA THR A 150 -11.03 7.28 4.04
C THR A 150 -10.39 5.90 3.98
N LEU A 151 -10.15 5.29 5.14
CA LEU A 151 -9.48 4.00 5.25
C LEU A 151 -10.29 2.82 4.71
N VAL A 152 -11.62 2.95 4.58
CA VAL A 152 -12.53 1.82 4.31
C VAL A 152 -13.29 2.00 3.02
N ASN A 153 -13.88 3.19 2.80
CA ASN A 153 -14.73 3.45 1.64
C ASN A 153 -14.27 4.70 0.89
N PRO A 154 -14.19 4.65 -0.45
CA PRO A 154 -13.92 5.84 -1.24
C PRO A 154 -15.04 6.86 -1.01
N ALA A 155 -14.68 8.13 -0.97
CA ALA A 155 -15.58 9.21 -0.57
C ALA A 155 -15.51 10.38 -1.58
N CYS A 156 -16.64 11.05 -1.79
CA CYS A 156 -16.69 12.21 -2.66
C CYS A 156 -16.01 13.42 -2.00
N ALA A 157 -15.08 14.03 -2.71
CA ALA A 157 -14.46 15.30 -2.35
C ALA A 157 -14.74 16.35 -3.43
N SER A 158 -14.84 17.63 -3.03
CA SER A 158 -14.94 18.72 -4.00
C SER A 158 -13.62 18.86 -4.75
N ALA A 159 -13.68 18.96 -6.08
CA ALA A 159 -12.51 19.31 -6.89
C ALA A 159 -12.10 20.77 -6.63
N CYS A 160 -10.82 21.08 -6.83
CA CYS A 160 -10.29 22.43 -6.69
C CYS A 160 -9.15 22.68 -7.68
N GLN A 161 -8.84 23.96 -7.92
CA GLN A 161 -7.64 24.39 -8.65
C GLN A 161 -6.67 25.13 -7.73
N SER A 162 -7.19 25.75 -6.67
CA SER A 162 -6.43 26.49 -5.67
C SER A 162 -7.14 26.47 -4.31
N ASP A 163 -6.45 26.90 -3.27
CA ASP A 163 -7.03 27.01 -1.92
C ASP A 163 -8.25 27.94 -1.86
N ASN A 164 -8.37 28.88 -2.81
CA ASN A 164 -9.52 29.78 -2.90
C ASN A 164 -10.81 29.07 -3.34
N ASP A 165 -10.70 27.89 -3.97
CA ASP A 165 -11.86 27.06 -4.31
C ASP A 165 -12.34 26.24 -3.09
N CYS A 166 -11.62 26.34 -1.97
CA CYS A 166 -11.86 25.60 -0.75
C CYS A 166 -12.14 26.53 0.44
N ARG A 167 -12.54 25.93 1.57
CA ARG A 167 -12.74 26.64 2.84
C ARG A 167 -11.40 26.86 3.56
N ALA A 168 -10.47 27.57 2.92
CA ALA A 168 -9.10 27.75 3.43
C ALA A 168 -9.06 28.41 4.81
N SER A 169 -10.00 29.34 5.10
CA SER A 169 -10.17 29.94 6.43
C SER A 169 -10.51 28.93 7.52
N ASP A 170 -11.17 27.84 7.16
CA ASP A 170 -11.59 26.76 8.04
C ASP A 170 -10.54 25.64 8.10
N GLY A 171 -9.37 25.84 7.47
CA GLY A 171 -8.33 24.82 7.37
C GLY A 171 -8.60 23.75 6.31
N VAL A 172 -9.45 24.03 5.31
CA VAL A 172 -9.65 23.15 4.14
C VAL A 172 -8.93 23.73 2.93
N VAL A 173 -7.89 23.05 2.47
CA VAL A 173 -7.01 23.53 1.38
C VAL A 173 -7.08 22.62 0.17
N CYS A 174 -6.58 23.09 -0.97
CA CYS A 174 -6.53 22.32 -2.20
C CYS A 174 -5.31 21.41 -2.20
N LYS A 175 -5.53 20.09 -2.14
CA LYS A 175 -4.47 19.07 -2.12
C LYS A 175 -4.46 18.26 -3.39
N LEU A 176 -3.27 17.96 -3.89
CA LEU A 176 -3.06 17.08 -5.03
C LEU A 176 -2.81 15.65 -4.54
N LEU A 177 -3.80 14.77 -4.68
CA LEU A 177 -3.77 13.41 -4.14
C LEU A 177 -4.14 12.39 -5.21
N PRO A 178 -3.60 11.16 -5.15
CA PRO A 178 -4.02 10.09 -6.05
C PRO A 178 -5.47 9.70 -5.74
N ASP A 179 -6.27 9.56 -6.79
CA ASP A 179 -7.56 8.89 -6.74
C ASP A 179 -7.37 7.36 -6.59
N PRO A 180 -8.44 6.56 -6.45
CA PRO A 180 -8.34 5.11 -6.32
C PRO A 180 -7.64 4.41 -7.49
N ASP A 181 -7.65 5.01 -8.69
CA ASP A 181 -6.95 4.51 -9.87
C ASP A 181 -5.47 4.96 -9.91
N GLY A 182 -5.06 5.83 -8.99
CA GLY A 182 -3.69 6.35 -8.85
C GLY A 182 -3.42 7.64 -9.63
N GLU A 183 -4.43 8.19 -10.29
CA GLU A 183 -4.30 9.46 -11.02
C GLU A 183 -4.39 10.64 -10.05
N LEU A 184 -3.51 11.62 -10.21
CA LEU A 184 -3.44 12.76 -9.29
C LEU A 184 -4.57 13.75 -9.56
N GLN A 185 -5.41 13.95 -8.56
CA GLN A 185 -6.54 14.86 -8.57
C GLN A 185 -6.40 15.93 -7.49
N SER A 186 -6.77 17.16 -7.83
CA SER A 186 -6.83 18.28 -6.89
C SER A 186 -8.17 18.32 -6.19
N ILE A 187 -8.18 18.16 -4.86
CA ILE A 187 -9.39 18.13 -4.04
C ILE A 187 -9.28 19.01 -2.79
N CYS A 188 -10.41 19.55 -2.34
CA CYS A 188 -10.50 20.23 -1.05
C CYS A 188 -10.46 19.22 0.09
N LEU A 189 -9.46 19.32 0.97
CA LEU A 189 -9.30 18.45 2.13
C LEU A 189 -8.91 19.26 3.38
N GLY A 190 -9.42 18.86 4.54
CA GLY A 190 -9.03 19.43 5.82
C GLY A 190 -7.55 19.18 6.15
N THR A 191 -6.91 20.14 6.80
CA THR A 191 -5.56 20.02 7.37
C THR A 191 -5.61 20.16 8.88
N ILE A 192 -4.67 19.52 9.56
CA ILE A 192 -4.44 19.77 10.98
C ILE A 192 -4.06 21.23 11.22
N LYS A 193 -4.24 21.70 12.45
CA LYS A 193 -3.98 23.10 12.85
C LYS A 193 -2.55 23.59 12.53
N GLU A 194 -1.57 22.70 12.62
CA GLU A 194 -0.15 22.98 12.34
C GLU A 194 0.38 21.96 11.34
N PRO A 195 0.11 22.16 10.04
CA PRO A 195 0.54 21.21 9.03
C PRO A 195 2.05 21.29 8.83
N ARG A 196 2.63 20.16 8.44
CA ARG A 196 4.07 19.91 8.45
C ARG A 196 4.70 20.17 7.08
N GLY A 197 5.93 20.67 7.11
CA GLY A 197 6.71 20.97 5.91
C GLY A 197 7.25 19.73 5.20
N LEU A 198 7.95 19.95 4.09
CA LEU A 198 8.63 18.91 3.32
C LEU A 198 9.57 18.05 4.19
N GLY A 199 9.46 16.73 4.07
CA GLY A 199 10.31 15.73 4.73
C GLY A 199 9.94 15.36 6.16
N TYR A 200 9.06 16.15 6.80
CA TYR A 200 8.53 15.82 8.11
C TYR A 200 7.68 14.54 8.08
N PRO A 201 7.60 13.81 9.21
CA PRO A 201 6.76 12.63 9.33
C PRO A 201 5.28 12.99 9.17
N CYS A 202 4.48 12.06 8.67
CA CYS A 202 3.04 12.16 8.52
C CYS A 202 2.39 10.78 8.68
N ILE A 203 1.17 10.76 9.17
CA ILE A 203 0.32 9.57 9.21
C ILE A 203 -0.62 9.58 7.99
N GLY A 204 -1.06 10.76 7.58
CA GLY A 204 -1.90 10.92 6.39
C GLY A 204 -1.74 12.28 5.72
N ASN A 205 -2.44 12.46 4.60
CA ASN A 205 -2.34 13.65 3.77
C ASN A 205 -2.71 14.94 4.52
N VAL A 206 -3.58 14.85 5.53
CA VAL A 206 -4.02 15.98 6.37
C VAL A 206 -2.90 16.59 7.22
N ASP A 207 -1.81 15.86 7.44
CA ASP A 207 -0.67 16.31 8.24
C ASP A 207 0.26 17.24 7.48
N CYS A 208 0.19 17.28 6.16
CA CYS A 208 1.15 17.99 5.30
C CYS A 208 0.63 19.36 4.88
N ALA A 209 1.53 20.35 4.77
CA ALA A 209 1.18 21.72 4.41
C ALA A 209 0.92 21.90 2.91
N GLY A 210 0.10 22.89 2.55
CA GLY A 210 -0.21 23.24 1.17
C GLY A 210 -0.74 22.07 0.34
N SER A 211 -0.26 21.98 -0.90
CA SER A 211 -0.64 20.93 -1.86
C SER A 211 -0.03 19.56 -1.57
N MET A 212 0.93 19.46 -0.63
CA MET A 212 1.65 18.23 -0.34
C MET A 212 0.74 17.09 0.14
N GLY A 213 1.14 15.87 -0.22
CA GLY A 213 0.60 14.63 0.29
C GLY A 213 1.59 13.89 1.20
N CYS A 214 1.15 12.76 1.74
CA CYS A 214 1.95 11.91 2.62
C CYS A 214 2.39 10.63 1.90
N LEU A 215 3.70 10.44 1.73
CA LEU A 215 4.26 9.16 1.32
C LEU A 215 4.31 8.21 2.52
N SER A 216 3.26 7.40 2.69
CA SER A 216 3.10 6.47 3.80
C SER A 216 4.06 5.27 3.78
N ASN A 217 4.74 5.05 2.66
CA ASN A 217 5.77 4.02 2.49
C ASN A 217 7.16 4.45 3.01
N PHE A 218 7.27 5.64 3.60
CA PHE A 218 8.41 6.00 4.43
C PHE A 218 8.12 5.63 5.87
N GLU A 219 9.15 5.25 6.62
CA GLU A 219 9.02 5.12 8.07
C GLU A 219 8.51 6.46 8.66
N ALA A 220 7.43 6.35 9.45
CA ALA A 220 6.65 7.48 9.98
C ALA A 220 6.07 8.45 8.93
N GLY A 221 5.96 8.01 7.67
CA GLY A 221 5.50 8.80 6.51
C GLY A 221 6.45 9.94 6.12
N TYR A 222 6.24 10.56 4.96
CA TYR A 222 7.05 11.69 4.49
C TYR A 222 6.15 12.71 3.76
N CYS A 223 6.05 13.94 4.27
CA CYS A 223 5.34 15.02 3.59
C CYS A 223 6.10 15.49 2.34
N THR A 224 5.45 15.50 1.18
CA THR A 224 6.06 15.88 -0.11
C THR A 224 5.03 16.28 -1.15
N GLU A 225 5.48 17.00 -2.17
CA GLU A 225 4.75 17.14 -3.43
C GLU A 225 4.79 15.80 -4.19
N LEU A 226 3.61 15.24 -4.47
CA LEU A 226 3.44 13.96 -5.15
C LEU A 226 3.58 14.05 -6.67
N ARG A 227 3.93 15.24 -7.18
CA ARG A 227 4.20 15.53 -8.60
C ARG A 227 5.33 16.53 -8.71
N CYS A 228 6.19 16.34 -9.70
CA CYS A 228 7.19 17.33 -10.08
C CYS A 228 7.72 17.06 -11.50
N GLY A 229 8.30 18.08 -12.11
CA GLY A 229 8.92 18.00 -13.42
C GLY A 229 9.36 19.37 -13.94
N PRO A 230 9.72 19.49 -15.23
CA PRO A 230 10.14 20.75 -15.83
C PRO A 230 9.08 21.86 -15.74
N ASP A 231 7.81 21.49 -15.87
CA ASP A 231 6.67 22.42 -15.82
C ASP A 231 6.18 22.68 -14.39
N GLU A 232 6.60 21.85 -13.43
CA GLU A 232 6.21 21.91 -12.02
C GLU A 232 7.46 21.67 -11.15
N PRO A 233 8.30 22.70 -11.00
CA PRO A 233 9.54 22.57 -10.25
C PRO A 233 9.25 22.33 -8.78
N CYS A 234 10.11 21.54 -8.14
CA CYS A 234 10.06 21.35 -6.70
C CYS A 234 10.34 22.66 -5.95
N PRO A 235 9.81 22.82 -4.72
CA PRO A 235 10.10 23.98 -3.89
C PRO A 235 11.60 24.09 -3.56
N GLU A 236 12.05 25.28 -3.18
CA GLU A 236 13.45 25.55 -2.83
C GLU A 236 13.97 24.57 -1.75
N GLY A 237 15.21 24.10 -1.93
CA GLY A 237 15.83 23.12 -1.03
C GLY A 237 15.32 21.68 -1.22
N SER A 238 14.76 21.36 -2.39
CA SER A 238 14.30 20.03 -2.74
C SER A 238 14.52 19.69 -4.20
N GLN A 239 14.53 18.39 -4.51
CA GLN A 239 14.82 17.87 -5.83
C GLN A 239 13.74 16.90 -6.30
N CYS A 240 13.42 16.97 -7.59
CA CYS A 240 12.48 16.07 -8.23
C CYS A 240 13.16 14.73 -8.49
N VAL A 241 12.70 13.67 -7.84
CA VAL A 241 13.27 12.31 -7.96
C VAL A 241 12.15 11.29 -8.11
N ARG A 242 12.43 10.13 -8.73
CA ARG A 242 11.44 9.06 -8.81
C ARG A 242 11.49 8.18 -7.56
N VAL A 243 10.34 7.99 -6.93
CA VAL A 243 10.12 7.03 -5.85
C VAL A 243 8.93 6.15 -6.21
N GLY A 244 9.13 4.83 -6.26
CA GLY A 244 8.09 3.90 -6.69
C GLY A 244 7.67 4.10 -8.16
N GLY A 245 8.54 4.72 -8.97
CA GLY A 245 8.25 5.08 -10.35
C GLY A 245 7.60 6.46 -10.53
N SER A 246 7.04 7.07 -9.50
CA SER A 246 6.39 8.38 -9.55
C SER A 246 7.38 9.50 -9.22
N PRO A 247 7.38 10.63 -9.96
CA PRO A 247 8.21 11.78 -9.63
C PRO A 247 7.64 12.52 -8.41
N VAL A 248 8.45 12.69 -7.38
CA VAL A 248 8.12 13.36 -6.11
C VAL A 248 9.27 14.28 -5.69
N CYS A 249 8.98 15.28 -4.85
CA CYS A 249 10.00 16.19 -4.34
C CYS A 249 10.61 15.67 -3.03
N LEU A 250 11.92 15.40 -3.00
CA LEU A 250 12.60 15.07 -1.74
C LEU A 250 13.52 16.22 -1.33
N LYS A 251 13.50 16.56 -0.03
CA LYS A 251 14.36 17.59 0.59
C LYS A 251 15.84 17.27 0.31
N GLU A 252 16.60 18.28 -0.11
CA GLU A 252 18.04 18.17 -0.31
C GLU A 252 18.80 18.00 1.01
N CYS A 253 19.98 17.40 0.92
CA CYS A 253 20.89 17.25 2.07
C CYS A 253 22.36 17.32 1.63
N ASP A 254 23.23 17.81 2.52
CA ASP A 254 24.65 17.92 2.22
C ASP A 254 25.43 16.65 2.61
N LYS A 255 25.98 15.94 1.62
CA LYS A 255 26.81 14.74 1.84
C LYS A 255 28.16 15.05 2.48
N ALA A 256 28.67 16.29 2.42
CA ALA A 256 29.93 16.67 3.06
C ALA A 256 29.87 16.55 4.59
N LYS A 257 28.66 16.50 5.17
CA LYS A 257 28.42 16.17 6.58
C LYS A 257 28.36 14.66 6.87
N GLY A 258 28.33 13.82 5.83
CA GLY A 258 29.00 12.50 5.78
C GLY A 258 28.59 11.40 6.76
N LYS A 259 27.43 11.45 7.43
CA LYS A 259 26.96 10.39 8.33
C LYS A 259 25.47 10.12 8.17
N ALA A 260 25.02 8.94 8.64
CA ALA A 260 23.60 8.63 8.87
C ALA A 260 22.91 9.68 9.76
N ASP A 261 23.71 10.44 10.52
CA ASP A 261 23.34 11.56 11.37
C ASP A 261 23.44 12.91 10.63
N ASN A 262 22.96 13.00 9.38
CA ASN A 262 22.86 14.31 8.74
C ASN A 262 21.73 15.10 9.43
N GLU A 263 22.10 16.14 10.18
CA GLU A 263 21.16 17.06 10.84
C GLU A 263 20.17 17.69 9.84
N ASP A 264 20.54 17.81 8.56
CA ASP A 264 19.63 18.33 7.52
C ASP A 264 18.42 17.39 7.29
N CYS A 265 18.60 16.10 7.60
CA CYS A 265 17.61 15.02 7.49
C CYS A 265 17.06 14.57 8.85
N ARG A 266 17.24 15.39 9.89
CA ARG A 266 16.64 15.19 11.20
C ARG A 266 15.38 16.03 11.32
N PHE A 267 14.27 15.39 11.66
CA PHE A 267 12.97 16.05 11.77
C PHE A 267 12.39 15.80 13.16
N THR A 268 12.25 16.86 13.95
CA THR A 268 11.64 16.81 15.28
C THR A 268 10.24 17.41 15.20
N VAL A 269 9.26 16.65 15.68
CA VAL A 269 7.86 17.06 15.81
C VAL A 269 7.41 16.94 17.25
N THR A 270 6.59 17.88 17.70
CA THR A 270 5.95 17.80 19.02
C THR A 270 4.57 17.19 18.83
N GLU A 271 4.36 16.00 19.37
CA GLU A 271 3.05 15.35 19.36
C GLU A 271 2.29 15.67 20.65
N SER A 272 1.06 16.17 20.50
CA SER A 272 0.16 16.45 21.61
C SER A 272 -0.03 15.21 22.48
N GLY A 273 0.45 15.28 23.73
CA GLY A 273 0.35 14.19 24.71
C GLY A 273 1.44 13.11 24.61
N LYS A 274 2.36 13.16 23.65
CA LYS A 274 3.45 12.18 23.48
C LYS A 274 4.86 12.77 23.54
N GLY A 275 4.99 14.10 23.57
CA GLY A 275 6.27 14.79 23.65
C GLY A 275 6.95 14.95 22.29
N GLU A 276 8.26 15.21 22.29
CA GLU A 276 9.04 15.36 21.07
C GLU A 276 9.38 14.00 20.45
N VAL A 277 8.95 13.78 19.21
CA VAL A 277 9.33 12.64 18.38
C VAL A 277 10.34 13.13 17.35
N THR A 278 11.52 12.50 17.33
CA THR A 278 12.57 12.79 16.35
C THR A 278 12.68 11.63 15.37
N ILE A 279 12.54 11.93 14.08
CA ILE A 279 12.76 10.98 12.98
C ILE A 279 14.08 11.34 12.29
N GLN A 280 14.99 10.36 12.23
CA GLN A 280 16.25 10.49 11.53
C GLN A 280 16.16 9.81 10.16
N ARG A 281 16.46 10.55 9.10
CA ARG A 281 16.50 10.06 7.72
C ARG A 281 17.92 9.96 7.19
N SER A 282 18.16 9.04 6.25
CA SER A 282 19.45 8.94 5.57
C SER A 282 19.57 9.98 4.45
N CYS A 283 20.74 10.60 4.33
CA CYS A 283 21.09 11.40 3.16
C CYS A 283 21.57 10.47 2.04
N VAL A 284 20.73 10.24 1.03
CA VAL A 284 20.95 9.25 -0.04
C VAL A 284 21.24 9.92 -1.38
N GLU A 285 22.01 9.26 -2.24
CA GLU A 285 22.30 9.72 -3.60
C GLU A 285 21.29 9.11 -4.58
N LEU A 286 20.45 9.95 -5.19
CA LEU A 286 19.47 9.55 -6.20
C LEU A 286 19.69 10.30 -7.52
N LYS A 287 18.96 9.88 -8.55
CA LYS A 287 18.91 10.56 -9.84
C LYS A 287 17.70 11.50 -9.89
N THR A 288 17.90 12.72 -10.37
CA THR A 288 16.81 13.65 -10.63
C THR A 288 15.93 13.16 -11.77
N PHE A 289 14.70 13.65 -11.81
CA PHE A 289 13.81 13.51 -12.94
C PHE A 289 13.56 14.91 -13.56
N PRO A 290 13.61 15.05 -14.90
CA PRO A 290 13.90 14.04 -15.92
C PRO A 290 15.38 13.90 -16.28
N ASP A 291 16.25 14.78 -15.78
CA ASP A 291 17.62 14.95 -16.28
C ASP A 291 18.61 13.86 -15.85
N LEU A 292 18.24 13.06 -14.84
CA LEU A 292 19.04 11.94 -14.30
C LEU A 292 20.37 12.36 -13.64
N ASP A 293 20.49 13.63 -13.25
CA ASP A 293 21.63 14.15 -12.50
C ASP A 293 21.67 13.54 -11.10
N ARG A 294 22.88 13.35 -10.56
CA ARG A 294 23.04 12.79 -9.22
C ARG A 294 22.91 13.88 -8.17
N VAL A 295 21.94 13.72 -7.28
CA VAL A 295 21.65 14.65 -6.18
C VAL A 295 21.58 13.91 -4.85
N HIS A 296 21.75 14.65 -3.76
CA HIS A 296 21.63 14.14 -2.40
C HIS A 296 20.35 14.63 -1.77
N VAL A 297 19.52 13.70 -1.31
CA VAL A 297 18.20 13.98 -0.73
C VAL A 297 17.95 13.15 0.52
N CYS A 298 17.08 13.63 1.40
CA CYS A 298 16.64 12.91 2.58
C CYS A 298 15.70 11.77 2.19
N GLY A 299 16.19 10.54 2.25
CA GLY A 299 15.46 9.30 1.99
C GLY A 299 14.92 8.64 3.25
N SER A 300 14.67 7.33 3.21
CA SER A 300 14.31 6.53 4.37
C SER A 300 15.41 6.55 5.43
N GLY A 301 15.04 6.31 6.70
CA GLY A 301 16.03 6.10 7.78
C GLY A 301 16.89 4.86 7.51
N SER A 302 16.32 3.84 6.86
CA SER A 302 17.01 2.65 6.39
C SER A 302 17.59 2.86 4.99
N SER A 303 18.87 2.59 4.77
CA SER A 303 19.50 2.68 3.44
C SER A 303 20.58 1.62 3.22
N GLY A 304 20.94 1.39 1.95
CA GLY A 304 22.03 0.48 1.57
C GLY A 304 21.66 -1.00 1.51
N ARG A 305 20.36 -1.34 1.50
CA ARG A 305 19.86 -2.71 1.40
C ARG A 305 20.29 -3.39 0.10
N ALA A 306 20.69 -4.66 0.19
CA ALA A 306 21.17 -5.46 -0.92
C ALA A 306 20.03 -6.03 -1.78
N ILE A 307 20.33 -6.52 -2.98
CA ILE A 307 19.34 -7.20 -3.85
C ILE A 307 18.65 -8.34 -3.07
N GLY A 308 17.33 -8.42 -3.17
CA GLY A 308 16.48 -9.40 -2.48
C GLY A 308 16.11 -9.04 -1.04
N GLU A 309 16.69 -8.01 -0.45
CA GLU A 309 16.28 -7.53 0.88
C GLU A 309 15.01 -6.68 0.79
N GLN A 310 14.18 -6.78 1.83
CA GLN A 310 12.93 -6.02 1.94
C GLN A 310 13.18 -4.53 1.89
N CYS A 311 12.38 -3.81 1.12
CA CYS A 311 12.36 -2.36 1.08
C CYS A 311 10.93 -1.85 1.02
N LEU A 312 10.71 -0.62 1.46
CA LEU A 312 9.42 0.07 1.33
C LEU A 312 9.43 1.13 0.22
N ASN A 313 10.61 1.58 -0.18
CA ASN A 313 10.80 2.59 -1.21
C ASN A 313 12.22 2.52 -1.79
N ASP A 314 12.43 3.20 -2.92
CA ASP A 314 13.67 3.15 -3.70
C ASP A 314 14.91 3.58 -2.91
N THR A 315 14.73 4.47 -1.94
CA THR A 315 15.81 5.06 -1.15
C THR A 315 16.46 4.08 -0.18
N GLU A 316 15.78 2.97 0.15
CA GLU A 316 16.33 1.96 1.04
C GLU A 316 17.38 1.08 0.36
N CYS A 317 17.31 0.97 -0.96
CA CYS A 317 18.09 0.02 -1.73
C CYS A 317 19.43 0.61 -2.19
N LYS A 318 20.51 -0.15 -2.07
CA LYS A 318 21.82 0.22 -2.65
C LYS A 318 21.77 0.43 -4.17
N SER A 319 20.85 -0.27 -4.84
CA SER A 319 20.57 -0.15 -6.27
C SER A 319 19.69 1.05 -6.64
N ASN A 320 19.17 1.79 -5.64
CA ASN A 320 18.16 2.83 -5.78
C ASN A 320 16.88 2.34 -6.49
N LYS A 321 16.55 1.05 -6.36
CA LYS A 321 15.36 0.47 -6.95
C LYS A 321 14.74 -0.57 -6.02
N CYS A 322 13.57 -0.22 -5.50
CA CYS A 322 12.71 -1.07 -4.71
C CYS A 322 11.55 -1.55 -5.57
N LYS A 323 11.40 -2.87 -5.72
CA LYS A 323 10.25 -3.46 -6.41
C LYS A 323 9.15 -3.73 -5.39
N ILE A 324 8.15 -2.86 -5.35
CA ILE A 324 6.94 -3.10 -4.55
C ILE A 324 6.17 -4.26 -5.15
N SER A 325 5.91 -5.27 -4.33
CA SER A 325 5.23 -6.51 -4.71
C SER A 325 3.80 -6.55 -4.23
N PHE A 326 3.56 -6.01 -3.02
CA PHE A 326 2.24 -5.80 -2.44
C PHE A 326 2.20 -4.40 -1.82
N THR A 327 1.07 -3.75 -1.93
CA THR A 327 0.74 -2.48 -1.25
C THR A 327 -0.38 -2.65 -0.24
N GLY A 328 -1.03 -3.81 -0.22
CA GLY A 328 -2.21 -4.08 0.60
C GLY A 328 -2.54 -5.55 0.73
N THR A 329 -3.75 -5.81 1.24
CA THR A 329 -4.36 -7.14 1.30
C THR A 329 -5.74 -7.15 0.68
N CYS A 330 -6.11 -8.27 0.08
CA CYS A 330 -7.47 -8.53 -0.34
C CYS A 330 -8.42 -8.58 0.86
N GLY A 331 -9.73 -8.39 0.61
CA GLY A 331 -10.76 -8.38 1.67
C GLY A 331 -10.81 -9.64 2.56
N ASP A 332 -10.14 -10.73 2.16
CA ASP A 332 -9.95 -11.96 2.94
C ASP A 332 -8.77 -11.90 3.95
N GLN A 333 -8.04 -10.78 3.98
CA GLN A 333 -6.90 -10.44 4.84
C GLN A 333 -5.64 -11.31 4.69
N LEU A 334 -5.63 -12.31 3.83
CA LEU A 334 -4.51 -13.27 3.71
C LEU A 334 -3.72 -13.12 2.41
N THR A 335 -4.33 -12.54 1.37
CA THR A 335 -3.68 -12.41 0.06
C THR A 335 -3.15 -11.00 -0.12
N GLY A 336 -1.83 -10.85 -0.27
CA GLY A 336 -1.21 -9.57 -0.62
C GLY A 336 -1.60 -9.13 -2.03
N CYS A 337 -1.87 -7.84 -2.23
CA CYS A 337 -2.31 -7.29 -3.49
C CYS A 337 -1.59 -5.98 -3.83
N LEU A 338 -1.46 -5.70 -5.12
CA LEU A 338 -1.04 -4.40 -5.66
C LEU A 338 -2.24 -3.64 -6.24
N VAL A 339 -3.19 -4.38 -6.83
CA VAL A 339 -4.39 -3.86 -7.49
C VAL A 339 -5.59 -4.76 -7.17
N ASP A 340 -6.82 -4.24 -7.33
CA ASP A 340 -8.05 -5.00 -7.08
C ASP A 340 -8.11 -6.34 -7.83
N ARG A 341 -7.56 -6.38 -9.05
CA ARG A 341 -7.50 -7.61 -9.85
C ARG A 341 -6.66 -8.73 -9.22
N ASP A 342 -5.74 -8.39 -8.31
CA ASP A 342 -5.00 -9.40 -7.55
C ASP A 342 -5.91 -10.12 -6.53
N CYS A 343 -7.10 -9.60 -6.27
CA CYS A 343 -8.07 -10.09 -5.30
C CYS A 343 -9.24 -10.83 -5.97
N PRO A 344 -9.43 -12.13 -5.71
CA PRO A 344 -10.56 -12.89 -6.23
C PRO A 344 -11.90 -12.33 -5.70
N GLY A 345 -12.58 -11.49 -6.50
CA GLY A 345 -13.91 -10.97 -6.18
C GLY A 345 -13.96 -9.91 -5.08
N GLY A 346 -12.86 -9.19 -4.83
CA GLY A 346 -12.78 -8.16 -3.81
C GLY A 346 -11.85 -7.00 -4.18
N LEU A 347 -11.75 -6.02 -3.28
CA LEU A 347 -10.88 -4.85 -3.43
C LEU A 347 -9.52 -5.11 -2.78
N CYS A 348 -8.50 -4.47 -3.34
CA CYS A 348 -7.17 -4.40 -2.74
C CYS A 348 -7.14 -3.26 -1.72
N ILE A 349 -7.10 -3.62 -0.44
CA ILE A 349 -7.06 -2.64 0.65
C ILE A 349 -5.59 -2.30 0.90
N ASN A 350 -5.15 -1.17 0.34
CA ASN A 350 -3.79 -0.67 0.52
C ASN A 350 -3.53 -0.25 1.96
N ALA A 351 -2.43 -0.73 2.54
CA ALA A 351 -1.99 -0.38 3.88
C ALA A 351 -0.46 -0.41 3.95
N SER A 352 0.14 0.64 4.54
CA SER A 352 1.61 0.76 4.60
C SER A 352 2.26 -0.35 5.42
N ASP A 353 1.59 -0.87 6.45
CA ASP A 353 2.05 -2.02 7.24
C ASP A 353 1.92 -3.36 6.49
N LYS A 354 1.18 -3.36 5.37
CA LYS A 354 1.03 -4.49 4.43
C LYS A 354 1.76 -4.25 3.10
N THR A 355 2.55 -3.18 3.03
CA THR A 355 3.37 -2.91 1.85
C THR A 355 4.66 -3.70 1.93
N PHE A 356 4.86 -4.59 0.97
CA PHE A 356 6.06 -5.39 0.87
C PHE A 356 6.75 -5.19 -0.48
N GLY A 357 8.03 -4.85 -0.44
CA GLY A 357 8.88 -4.73 -1.61
C GLY A 357 10.24 -5.35 -1.38
N TYR A 358 11.00 -5.55 -2.45
CA TYR A 358 12.38 -6.05 -2.37
C TYR A 358 13.30 -5.24 -3.28
N CYS A 359 14.55 -5.07 -2.84
CA CYS A 359 15.55 -4.38 -3.63
C CYS A 359 15.91 -5.19 -4.85
N SER A 360 15.91 -4.56 -6.02
CA SER A 360 16.27 -5.17 -7.29
C SER A 360 17.04 -4.17 -8.15
N GLN A 361 17.42 -4.56 -9.36
CA GLN A 361 18.04 -3.69 -10.34
C GLN A 361 17.63 -4.17 -11.73
N THR A 362 17.47 -3.25 -12.68
CA THR A 362 17.27 -3.65 -14.08
C THR A 362 18.55 -4.28 -14.61
N CYS A 363 18.43 -5.40 -15.32
CA CYS A 363 19.53 -6.13 -15.91
C CYS A 363 19.19 -6.59 -17.34
N SER A 364 20.21 -7.04 -18.07
CA SER A 364 20.07 -7.63 -19.40
C SER A 364 21.30 -8.48 -19.71
N ALA A 365 21.38 -9.03 -20.93
CA ALA A 365 22.60 -9.69 -21.39
C ALA A 365 23.82 -8.74 -21.45
N GLN A 366 23.59 -7.43 -21.49
CA GLN A 366 24.64 -6.39 -21.51
C GLN A 366 24.83 -5.71 -20.16
N VAL A 367 23.81 -5.75 -19.28
CA VAL A 367 23.84 -5.13 -17.96
C VAL A 367 23.80 -6.24 -16.91
N ALA A 368 24.96 -6.60 -16.37
CA ALA A 368 25.10 -7.65 -15.37
C ALA A 368 24.49 -7.22 -14.02
N CYS A 369 24.02 -8.21 -13.27
CA CYS A 369 23.64 -8.02 -11.88
C CYS A 369 24.86 -7.89 -10.96
N PRO A 370 24.71 -7.26 -9.77
CA PRO A 370 25.71 -7.33 -8.72
C PRO A 370 26.12 -8.77 -8.40
N ALA A 371 27.35 -8.95 -7.94
CA ALA A 371 27.91 -10.27 -7.65
C ALA A 371 27.00 -11.07 -6.70
N GLY A 372 26.71 -12.32 -7.09
CA GLY A 372 25.84 -13.21 -6.32
C GLY A 372 24.34 -13.08 -6.60
N SER A 373 23.91 -12.20 -7.52
CA SER A 373 22.53 -12.12 -8.02
C SER A 373 22.40 -12.66 -9.44
N LEU A 374 21.20 -13.12 -9.79
CA LEU A 374 20.84 -13.65 -11.10
C LEU A 374 19.97 -12.63 -11.85
N CYS A 375 20.15 -12.53 -13.17
CA CYS A 375 19.31 -11.69 -14.00
C CYS A 375 18.12 -12.50 -14.53
N LEU A 376 16.92 -12.25 -14.02
CA LEU A 376 15.71 -12.98 -14.43
C LEU A 376 14.94 -12.16 -15.45
N GLU A 377 14.59 -12.77 -16.59
CA GLU A 377 13.73 -12.12 -17.57
C GLU A 377 12.26 -12.36 -17.21
N MET A 378 11.54 -11.32 -16.80
CA MET A 378 10.17 -11.41 -16.32
C MET A 378 9.21 -10.77 -17.32
N LEU A 379 8.08 -11.44 -17.57
CA LEU A 379 6.98 -10.87 -18.35
C LEU A 379 6.34 -9.73 -17.54
N GLN A 380 6.15 -8.58 -18.16
CA GLN A 380 5.49 -7.45 -17.55
C GLN A 380 3.96 -7.64 -17.55
N PRO A 381 3.21 -6.88 -16.73
CA PRO A 381 1.76 -6.96 -16.66
C PRO A 381 1.02 -6.68 -17.98
N ASP A 382 1.69 -6.10 -18.98
CA ASP A 382 1.14 -5.90 -20.32
C ASP A 382 1.10 -7.20 -21.16
N GLY A 383 1.68 -8.30 -20.66
CA GLY A 383 1.72 -9.60 -21.32
C GLY A 383 2.63 -9.67 -22.55
N ILE A 384 3.33 -8.59 -22.89
CA ILE A 384 4.07 -8.45 -24.14
C ILE A 384 5.53 -8.08 -23.88
N THR A 385 5.78 -7.19 -22.91
CA THR A 385 7.11 -6.66 -22.64
C THR A 385 7.87 -7.57 -21.67
N PHE A 386 9.16 -7.76 -21.95
CA PHE A 386 10.08 -8.47 -21.05
C PHE A 386 11.03 -7.46 -20.40
N LYS A 387 11.27 -7.60 -19.09
CA LYS A 387 12.33 -6.84 -18.40
C LYS A 387 13.18 -7.78 -17.56
N GLY A 388 14.49 -7.58 -17.63
CA GLY A 388 15.44 -8.24 -16.74
C GLY A 388 15.45 -7.57 -15.38
N GLU A 389 15.30 -8.36 -14.32
CA GLU A 389 15.39 -7.92 -12.94
C GLU A 389 16.40 -8.79 -12.17
N CYS A 390 17.27 -8.13 -11.40
CA CYS A 390 18.23 -8.82 -10.55
C CYS A 390 17.54 -9.41 -9.33
N MET A 391 17.69 -10.71 -9.15
CA MET A 391 17.11 -11.46 -8.04
C MET A 391 18.17 -12.30 -7.34
N VAL A 392 17.92 -12.65 -6.08
CA VAL A 392 18.80 -13.52 -5.33
C VAL A 392 18.60 -14.98 -5.74
N PRO A 393 19.67 -15.78 -5.87
CA PRO A 393 19.55 -17.22 -6.01
C PRO A 393 18.94 -17.82 -4.74
N CYS A 394 18.27 -18.96 -4.88
CA CYS A 394 17.77 -19.74 -3.76
C CYS A 394 18.22 -21.19 -3.88
N ALA A 395 18.33 -21.87 -2.74
CA ALA A 395 18.51 -23.31 -2.68
C ALA A 395 17.21 -23.96 -2.18
N GLU A 396 17.05 -25.28 -2.30
CA GLU A 396 16.02 -26.01 -1.54
C GLU A 396 16.22 -25.73 -0.05
N GLY A 397 15.27 -25.02 0.57
CA GLY A 397 15.34 -24.57 1.98
C GLY A 397 15.92 -23.16 2.21
N GLY A 398 16.36 -22.45 1.16
CA GLY A 398 16.68 -21.02 1.26
C GLY A 398 15.40 -20.19 1.45
N VAL A 399 15.40 -19.27 2.42
CA VAL A 399 14.22 -18.47 2.74
C VAL A 399 14.14 -17.29 1.76
N CYS A 400 13.38 -17.47 0.67
CA CYS A 400 12.87 -16.33 -0.09
C CYS A 400 11.97 -15.47 0.80
N ARG A 401 11.87 -14.16 0.50
CA ARG A 401 10.96 -13.24 1.21
C ARG A 401 9.51 -13.56 0.87
N GLN A 402 8.94 -14.54 1.58
CA GLN A 402 7.57 -14.99 1.37
C GLN A 402 6.56 -13.88 1.65
N GLU A 403 6.88 -12.96 2.57
CA GLU A 403 6.08 -11.78 2.87
C GLU A 403 5.95 -10.83 1.66
N ALA A 404 6.97 -10.77 0.79
CA ALA A 404 6.93 -10.05 -0.48
C ALA A 404 6.43 -10.92 -1.64
N GLY A 405 5.91 -12.13 -1.35
CA GLY A 405 5.38 -13.05 -2.34
C GLY A 405 6.44 -13.75 -3.17
N LEU A 406 7.72 -13.66 -2.76
CA LEU A 406 8.81 -14.34 -3.43
C LEU A 406 8.81 -15.82 -3.05
N LYS A 407 8.85 -16.68 -4.07
CA LYS A 407 9.03 -18.12 -3.92
C LYS A 407 10.29 -18.55 -4.68
N CYS A 408 10.87 -19.66 -4.23
CA CYS A 408 12.00 -20.24 -4.94
C CYS A 408 11.49 -20.95 -6.18
N HIS A 409 11.93 -20.51 -7.36
CA HIS A 409 11.57 -21.13 -8.62
C HIS A 409 12.84 -21.58 -9.35
N TYR A 410 12.79 -22.75 -9.99
CA TYR A 410 13.86 -23.25 -10.85
C TYR A 410 13.55 -22.91 -12.31
N GLY A 411 14.47 -22.23 -12.99
CA GLY A 411 14.24 -21.71 -14.33
C GLY A 411 15.50 -21.31 -15.07
N ASP A 412 15.34 -20.69 -16.23
CA ASP A 412 16.46 -20.21 -17.03
C ASP A 412 16.65 -18.69 -16.81
N ALA A 413 17.71 -18.32 -16.09
CA ALA A 413 18.12 -16.93 -15.95
C ALA A 413 18.89 -16.47 -17.20
N ILE A 414 18.90 -15.16 -17.48
CA ILE A 414 19.66 -14.59 -18.58
C ILE A 414 21.15 -14.92 -18.38
N MET A 415 21.74 -15.58 -19.38
CA MET A 415 23.14 -16.05 -19.40
C MET A 415 23.49 -17.14 -18.37
N ASP A 416 22.56 -17.56 -17.50
CA ASP A 416 22.79 -18.59 -16.49
C ASP A 416 21.59 -19.56 -16.37
N PRO A 417 21.36 -20.41 -17.39
CA PRO A 417 20.19 -21.29 -17.42
C PRO A 417 20.23 -22.38 -16.35
N GLY A 418 19.06 -22.90 -15.96
CA GLY A 418 18.94 -23.95 -14.95
C GLY A 418 19.42 -23.53 -13.56
N ARG A 419 18.91 -22.40 -13.08
CA ARG A 419 19.18 -21.85 -11.75
C ARG A 419 17.90 -21.68 -10.95
N ALA A 420 18.03 -21.82 -9.64
CA ALA A 420 16.96 -21.50 -8.71
C ALA A 420 17.11 -20.06 -8.21
N ALA A 421 16.05 -19.27 -8.29
CA ALA A 421 16.03 -17.88 -7.85
C ALA A 421 14.72 -17.55 -7.12
N CYS A 422 14.79 -16.63 -6.17
CA CYS A 422 13.60 -16.06 -5.55
C CYS A 422 12.92 -15.16 -6.57
N ALA A 423 11.70 -15.49 -6.96
CA ALA A 423 10.92 -14.69 -7.90
C ALA A 423 9.45 -14.66 -7.48
N ARG A 424 8.73 -13.60 -7.87
CA ARG A 424 7.27 -13.55 -7.85
C ARG A 424 6.81 -13.75 -9.29
N ILE A 425 6.04 -14.82 -9.53
CA ILE A 425 5.38 -15.01 -10.83
C ILE A 425 4.00 -14.37 -10.71
N PRO A 426 3.71 -13.27 -11.43
CA PRO A 426 2.42 -12.62 -11.35
C PRO A 426 1.29 -13.58 -11.74
N PRO A 427 0.11 -13.52 -11.08
CA PRO A 427 -1.05 -14.28 -11.52
C PRO A 427 -1.35 -14.05 -13.00
N ARG A 428 -1.95 -15.04 -13.67
CA ARG A 428 -2.39 -14.98 -15.07
C ARG A 428 -1.28 -14.85 -16.12
N THR A 429 -0.01 -14.77 -15.71
CA THR A 429 1.14 -14.76 -16.63
C THR A 429 1.67 -16.16 -16.93
N ILE A 430 2.51 -16.28 -17.97
CA ILE A 430 3.17 -17.54 -18.33
C ILE A 430 3.94 -18.10 -17.12
N GLY A 431 3.73 -19.39 -16.81
CA GLY A 431 4.29 -20.07 -15.65
C GLY A 431 3.45 -19.97 -14.37
N SER A 432 2.36 -19.17 -14.36
CA SER A 432 1.40 -19.10 -13.25
C SER A 432 0.33 -20.20 -13.34
N LYS A 433 -0.33 -20.47 -12.21
CA LYS A 433 -1.43 -21.46 -12.12
C LYS A 433 -2.71 -20.93 -12.80
N CYS A 434 -3.45 -21.81 -13.48
CA CYS A 434 -4.72 -21.51 -14.15
C CYS A 434 -5.71 -22.68 -14.01
N ALA A 435 -7.00 -22.45 -14.22
CA ALA A 435 -8.03 -23.50 -14.33
C ALA A 435 -8.51 -23.66 -15.79
N ASP A 436 -8.63 -22.54 -16.49
CA ASP A 436 -8.92 -22.49 -17.93
C ASP A 436 -8.18 -21.36 -18.65
N ASP A 437 -8.36 -21.29 -19.98
CA ASP A 437 -7.63 -20.36 -20.83
C ASP A 437 -7.90 -18.89 -20.50
N ASN A 438 -9.06 -18.55 -19.93
CA ASN A 438 -9.39 -17.17 -19.57
C ASN A 438 -8.66 -16.69 -18.31
N ASP A 439 -8.05 -17.61 -17.57
CA ASP A 439 -7.17 -17.27 -16.46
C ASP A 439 -5.78 -16.84 -16.93
N CYS A 440 -5.45 -16.99 -18.21
CA CYS A 440 -4.16 -16.58 -18.77
C CYS A 440 -4.33 -15.28 -19.56
N ASP A 441 -3.58 -14.24 -19.19
CA ASP A 441 -3.59 -12.96 -19.92
C ASP A 441 -3.05 -13.14 -21.33
N VAL A 442 -2.10 -14.07 -21.49
CA VAL A 442 -1.54 -14.46 -22.78
C VAL A 442 -1.33 -15.96 -22.82
N GLY A 443 -1.78 -16.58 -23.92
CA GLY A 443 -1.57 -17.99 -24.19
C GLY A 443 -2.74 -18.87 -23.76
N THR A 444 -2.46 -20.07 -23.27
CA THR A 444 -3.45 -21.10 -22.95
C THR A 444 -3.12 -21.77 -21.62
N CYS A 445 -4.14 -22.27 -20.94
CA CYS A 445 -3.99 -23.04 -19.72
C CYS A 445 -3.69 -24.50 -20.04
N GLN A 446 -2.44 -24.90 -19.85
CA GLN A 446 -2.04 -26.28 -20.05
C GLN A 446 -2.34 -27.11 -18.81
N LYS A 447 -3.25 -28.07 -18.93
CA LYS A 447 -3.68 -28.96 -17.83
C LYS A 447 -3.66 -30.44 -18.24
N ALA A 448 -3.41 -31.31 -17.27
CA ALA A 448 -3.57 -32.75 -17.46
C ALA A 448 -5.04 -33.15 -17.49
N SER A 449 -5.32 -34.24 -18.22
CA SER A 449 -6.68 -34.76 -18.37
C SER A 449 -7.26 -35.12 -17.00
N GLY A 450 -8.46 -34.61 -16.71
CA GLY A 450 -9.14 -34.83 -15.42
C GLY A 450 -8.65 -33.95 -14.26
N GLN A 451 -7.72 -33.01 -14.50
CA GLN A 451 -7.27 -32.07 -13.47
C GLN A 451 -8.04 -30.74 -13.52
N TYR A 452 -8.24 -30.15 -12.34
CA TYR A 452 -8.90 -28.86 -12.19
C TYR A 452 -7.98 -27.67 -12.50
N PHE A 453 -6.67 -27.85 -12.37
CA PHE A 453 -5.69 -26.78 -12.53
C PHE A 453 -4.55 -27.20 -13.46
N GLY A 454 -3.94 -26.19 -14.08
CA GLY A 454 -2.81 -26.28 -14.97
C GLY A 454 -1.88 -25.09 -14.80
N VAL A 455 -1.08 -24.83 -15.83
CA VAL A 455 -0.13 -23.71 -15.88
C VAL A 455 -0.30 -22.94 -17.18
N CYS A 456 -0.31 -21.60 -17.09
CA CYS A 456 -0.35 -20.75 -18.26
C CYS A 456 0.92 -20.92 -19.10
N THR A 457 0.76 -21.19 -20.39
CA THR A 457 1.84 -21.34 -21.36
C THR A 457 1.51 -20.64 -22.66
N LYS A 458 2.51 -20.46 -23.53
CA LYS A 458 2.36 -19.82 -24.84
C LYS A 458 3.13 -20.59 -25.90
N GLU A 459 2.50 -20.79 -27.06
CA GLU A 459 3.13 -21.36 -28.25
C GLU A 459 4.05 -20.36 -28.96
N GLY A 460 4.99 -20.85 -29.76
CA GLY A 460 5.74 -20.03 -30.71
C GLY A 460 6.92 -19.28 -30.08
N CYS A 461 7.49 -19.83 -29.01
CA CYS A 461 8.62 -19.24 -28.29
C CYS A 461 9.96 -19.22 -29.07
N PHE A 462 9.96 -19.65 -30.33
CA PHE A 462 11.11 -19.59 -31.24
C PHE A 462 10.98 -18.47 -32.30
N LEU A 463 9.84 -17.78 -32.35
CA LEU A 463 9.68 -16.65 -33.28
C LEU A 463 10.65 -15.51 -32.90
N PRO A 464 11.18 -14.76 -33.88
CA PRO A 464 12.04 -13.61 -33.60
C PRO A 464 11.37 -12.64 -32.63
N GLY A 465 11.98 -12.42 -31.46
CA GLY A 465 11.43 -11.57 -30.40
C GLY A 465 10.51 -12.28 -29.39
N ALA A 466 10.10 -13.53 -29.65
CA ALA A 466 9.42 -14.36 -28.67
C ALA A 466 10.44 -14.96 -27.69
N LYS A 467 10.19 -14.77 -26.39
CA LYS A 467 11.02 -15.30 -25.31
C LYS A 467 10.13 -15.95 -24.27
N CYS A 468 10.70 -16.88 -23.52
CA CYS A 468 10.03 -17.49 -22.38
C CYS A 468 10.48 -16.78 -21.10
N PRO A 469 9.54 -16.25 -20.29
CA PRO A 469 9.91 -15.61 -19.04
C PRO A 469 10.38 -16.64 -18.04
N PHE A 470 11.24 -16.24 -17.11
CA PHE A 470 11.55 -17.05 -15.94
C PHE A 470 10.25 -17.38 -15.18
N PRO A 471 10.02 -18.64 -14.74
CA PRO A 471 10.97 -19.76 -14.65
C PRO A 471 10.84 -20.75 -15.81
N THR A 472 10.29 -20.32 -16.94
CA THR A 472 10.00 -21.19 -18.09
C THR A 472 11.15 -21.25 -19.09
N THR A 473 11.08 -22.22 -19.99
CA THR A 473 12.00 -22.40 -21.11
C THR A 473 11.23 -22.78 -22.37
N CYS A 474 11.80 -22.50 -23.53
CA CYS A 474 11.22 -22.90 -24.80
C CYS A 474 11.52 -24.37 -25.08
N ALA A 475 10.52 -25.23 -24.98
CA ALA A 475 10.68 -26.69 -25.07
C ALA A 475 9.58 -27.34 -25.91
N LYS A 476 9.87 -28.55 -26.40
CA LYS A 476 8.93 -29.40 -27.14
C LYS A 476 8.90 -30.79 -26.53
N VAL A 477 7.71 -31.38 -26.45
CA VAL A 477 7.46 -32.59 -25.69
C VAL A 477 6.67 -33.57 -26.55
N GLY A 478 7.06 -34.86 -26.53
CA GLY A 478 6.37 -35.94 -27.25
C GLY A 478 7.02 -36.29 -28.58
N SER A 479 7.00 -35.39 -29.56
CA SER A 479 7.55 -35.64 -30.90
C SER A 479 8.41 -34.48 -31.41
N ASN A 480 9.19 -34.75 -32.47
CA ASN A 480 10.07 -33.75 -33.06
C ASN A 480 9.29 -32.62 -33.76
N ASP A 481 8.06 -32.91 -34.20
CA ASP A 481 7.12 -32.03 -34.90
C ASP A 481 6.12 -31.33 -33.96
N ALA A 482 6.20 -31.58 -32.65
CA ALA A 482 5.36 -30.91 -31.67
C ALA A 482 5.66 -29.40 -31.63
N PRO A 483 4.65 -28.54 -31.37
CA PRO A 483 4.89 -27.11 -31.24
C PRO A 483 5.78 -26.82 -30.03
N LEU A 484 6.53 -25.72 -30.12
CA LEU A 484 7.35 -25.22 -29.02
C LEU A 484 6.51 -24.33 -28.10
N TYR A 485 6.51 -24.65 -26.81
CA TYR A 485 5.83 -23.88 -25.79
C TYR A 485 6.80 -23.41 -24.70
N CYS A 486 6.41 -22.37 -23.97
CA CYS A 486 7.07 -21.97 -22.74
C CYS A 486 6.65 -22.87 -21.58
N TYR A 487 7.44 -23.90 -21.28
CA TYR A 487 7.17 -24.81 -20.18
C TYR A 487 7.98 -24.43 -18.94
N VAL A 488 7.40 -24.63 -17.75
CA VAL A 488 8.11 -24.47 -16.48
C VAL A 488 9.25 -25.48 -16.38
N ARG A 489 10.46 -25.04 -16.03
CA ARG A 489 11.61 -25.93 -15.81
C ARG A 489 11.41 -26.73 -14.53
N CYS A 490 11.96 -27.94 -14.49
CA CYS A 490 11.91 -28.80 -13.30
C CYS A 490 13.19 -29.62 -13.16
N LEU A 491 13.48 -30.06 -11.94
CA LEU A 491 14.49 -31.07 -11.63
C LEU A 491 13.83 -32.42 -11.33
N SER A 492 12.65 -32.39 -10.71
CA SER A 492 11.87 -33.54 -10.31
C SER A 492 10.37 -33.29 -10.44
N ASN A 493 9.56 -34.34 -10.25
CA ASN A 493 8.09 -34.20 -10.24
C ASN A 493 7.58 -33.31 -9.11
N ALA A 494 8.35 -33.12 -8.03
CA ALA A 494 7.95 -32.27 -6.90
C ALA A 494 7.96 -30.77 -7.26
N ASP A 495 8.66 -30.38 -8.32
CA ASP A 495 8.69 -28.99 -8.81
C ASP A 495 7.46 -28.63 -9.66
N CYS A 496 6.69 -29.64 -10.06
CA CYS A 496 5.56 -29.48 -10.97
C CYS A 496 4.24 -29.34 -10.23
N ALA A 497 3.31 -28.59 -10.84
CA ALA A 497 1.95 -28.47 -10.35
C ALA A 497 1.23 -29.85 -10.34
N ASP A 498 0.18 -29.97 -9.52
CA ASP A 498 -0.59 -31.20 -9.40
C ASP A 498 -1.04 -31.74 -10.76
N GLY A 499 -0.79 -33.03 -10.98
CA GLY A 499 -1.11 -33.71 -12.24
C GLY A 499 -0.14 -33.44 -13.39
N MET A 500 0.90 -32.61 -13.20
CA MET A 500 2.02 -32.50 -14.13
C MET A 500 3.18 -33.38 -13.72
N THR A 501 4.01 -33.74 -14.70
CA THR A 501 5.20 -34.58 -14.53
C THR A 501 6.42 -33.90 -15.14
N CYS A 502 7.57 -34.10 -14.51
CA CYS A 502 8.83 -33.57 -14.99
C CYS A 502 9.40 -34.50 -16.06
N LYS A 503 9.38 -34.06 -17.33
CA LYS A 503 9.84 -34.85 -18.48
C LYS A 503 10.94 -34.13 -19.26
N ASP A 504 11.80 -34.92 -19.92
CA ASP A 504 12.81 -34.37 -20.82
C ASP A 504 12.16 -33.79 -22.10
N SER A 505 12.56 -32.57 -22.44
CA SER A 505 12.28 -31.94 -23.73
C SER A 505 13.08 -32.66 -24.81
N TYR A 506 12.43 -33.58 -25.53
CA TYR A 506 12.90 -34.34 -26.70
C TYR A 506 14.44 -34.46 -26.85
N GLY A 507 15.10 -35.19 -25.93
CA GLY A 507 16.52 -35.53 -26.04
C GLY A 507 17.53 -34.39 -25.79
N THR A 508 17.06 -33.21 -25.36
CA THR A 508 17.93 -32.05 -25.04
C THR A 508 18.55 -32.11 -23.64
N GLY A 509 18.06 -33.01 -22.77
CA GLY A 509 18.40 -33.04 -21.35
C GLY A 509 17.78 -31.90 -20.53
N ILE A 510 17.02 -31.00 -21.17
CA ILE A 510 16.25 -29.95 -20.51
C ILE A 510 14.94 -30.56 -20.01
N LYS A 511 14.77 -30.60 -18.69
CA LYS A 511 13.54 -31.08 -18.05
C LYS A 511 12.53 -29.96 -17.84
N VAL A 512 11.27 -30.27 -18.13
CA VAL A 512 10.13 -29.37 -18.04
C VAL A 512 8.87 -30.05 -17.49
N CYS A 513 8.03 -29.29 -16.82
CA CYS A 513 6.73 -29.75 -16.32
C CYS A 513 5.72 -29.83 -17.45
N VAL A 514 5.11 -31.01 -17.61
CA VAL A 514 4.15 -31.30 -18.67
C VAL A 514 2.98 -32.11 -18.11
N PRO A 515 1.79 -31.99 -18.70
CA PRO A 515 0.66 -32.88 -18.43
C PRO A 515 0.97 -34.38 -18.47
#